data_AF-A0A5B8QR54-F1
#
_entry.id   AF-A0A5B8QR54-F1
#
_cell.length_a   1.000
_cell.length_b   1.000
_cell.length_c   1.000
_cell.angle_alpha   90.00
_cell.angle_beta   90.00
_cell.angle_gamma   90.00
#
_symmetry.space_group_name_H-M   'P 1'
#
loop_
_entity.id
_entity.type
_entity.pdbx_description
1 polymer ?
#
loop_
_entity_poly.entity_id
_entity_poly.type
_entity_poly.pdbx_seq_one_letter_code
_entity_poly.pdbx_strand_id
1 'polypeptide(L)'
;MSNQNPASEINTLITEFDRILSNGGAITASDILLRVDKVDVKSGPSEIDNISRAISIGKTILYYPQLEEITAEVIARTYEEAYFAQLKLPEIPEVGHDSSENIRRFIKYIAKVKFIIRPLIDDEVGSIKKNNFFSTIENKKKILNKGFFYEFSDGDLDRVQSLINELREQISGSDLFEENHRSRLLRRLESLQSEIHKKMSDVDKIWGLVGDAGVVIGKFGKDAKPFVDRIKELSQIAWKTQARAEELPSSSQNPLLGNEER
;
A
#
# COMPACT_ATOMS: atom_id res chain seq x y z
N MET A 1 5.58 11.55 -2.34
CA MET A 1 5.98 11.04 -3.67
C MET A 1 5.26 9.72 -3.85
N SER A 2 4.42 9.64 -4.89
CA SER A 2 3.57 8.46 -5.13
C SER A 2 4.47 7.28 -5.47
N ASN A 3 4.45 6.23 -4.65
CA ASN A 3 5.24 5.00 -4.85
C ASN A 3 4.47 4.09 -5.81
N GLN A 4 4.29 4.53 -7.06
CA GLN A 4 3.62 3.73 -8.10
C GLN A 4 4.61 2.71 -8.67
N ASN A 5 4.12 1.49 -8.92
CA ASN A 5 4.91 0.44 -9.54
C ASN A 5 5.34 0.88 -10.97
N PRO A 6 6.63 0.76 -11.33
CA PRO A 6 7.13 0.99 -12.68
C PRO A 6 6.29 0.38 -13.81
N ALA A 7 5.80 -0.85 -13.64
CA ALA A 7 4.97 -1.49 -14.67
C ALA A 7 3.61 -0.78 -14.87
N SER A 8 3.06 -0.21 -13.79
CA SER A 8 1.82 0.59 -13.83
C SER A 8 2.05 1.95 -14.51
N GLU A 9 3.24 2.54 -14.35
CA GLU A 9 3.62 3.78 -15.06
C GLU A 9 3.79 3.52 -16.56
N ILE A 10 4.47 2.44 -16.95
CA ILE A 10 4.55 2.01 -18.35
C ILE A 10 3.16 1.76 -18.93
N ASN A 11 2.27 1.09 -18.19
CA ASN A 11 0.90 0.84 -18.66
C ASN A 11 0.10 2.14 -18.88
N THR A 12 0.38 3.18 -18.09
CA THR A 12 -0.22 4.50 -18.26
C THR A 12 0.22 5.14 -19.58
N LEU A 13 1.54 5.11 -19.87
CA LEU A 13 2.09 5.58 -21.14
C LEU A 13 1.52 4.80 -22.34
N ILE A 14 1.40 3.48 -22.23
CA ILE A 14 0.83 2.64 -23.28
C ILE A 14 -0.67 2.94 -23.49
N THR A 15 -1.40 3.27 -22.43
CA THR A 15 -2.81 3.69 -22.54
C THR A 15 -2.94 5.03 -23.26
N GLU A 16 -2.01 5.96 -23.03
CA GLU A 16 -1.95 7.21 -23.77
C GLU A 16 -1.62 6.98 -25.25
N PHE A 17 -0.65 6.10 -25.54
CA PHE A 17 -0.32 5.67 -26.89
C PHE A 17 -1.56 5.11 -27.62
N ASP A 18 -2.30 4.20 -26.98
CA ASP A 18 -3.53 3.61 -27.51
C ASP A 18 -4.62 4.66 -27.79
N ARG A 19 -4.73 5.69 -26.94
CA ARG A 19 -5.66 6.81 -27.15
C ARG A 19 -5.31 7.59 -28.42
N ILE A 20 -4.03 7.86 -28.65
CA ILE A 20 -3.57 8.58 -29.86
C ILE A 20 -3.85 7.75 -31.12
N LEU A 21 -3.56 6.44 -31.09
CA LEU A 21 -3.87 5.53 -32.19
C LEU A 21 -5.36 5.49 -32.51
N SER A 22 -6.19 5.43 -31.47
CA SER A 22 -7.66 5.41 -31.60
C SER A 22 -8.17 6.69 -32.28
N ASN A 23 -7.62 7.86 -31.92
CA ASN A 23 -7.97 9.13 -32.58
C ASN A 23 -7.58 9.14 -34.06
N GLY A 24 -6.49 8.46 -34.43
CA GLY A 24 -6.05 8.27 -35.80
C GLY A 24 -6.79 7.17 -36.58
N GLY A 25 -7.64 6.39 -35.90
CA GLY A 25 -8.37 5.24 -36.46
C GLY A 25 -7.51 3.99 -36.69
N ALA A 26 -6.33 3.91 -36.06
CA ALA A 26 -5.49 2.71 -36.09
C ALA A 26 -5.87 1.73 -34.98
N ILE A 27 -5.51 0.46 -35.19
CA ILE A 27 -5.61 -0.57 -34.15
C ILE A 27 -4.64 -0.27 -33.01
N THR A 28 -5.10 -0.45 -31.78
CA THR A 28 -4.31 -0.18 -30.58
C THR A 28 -3.45 -1.38 -30.16
N ALA A 29 -2.44 -1.16 -29.33
CA ALA A 29 -1.67 -2.26 -28.74
C ALA A 29 -2.58 -3.15 -27.87
N SER A 30 -3.54 -2.56 -27.16
CA SER A 30 -4.58 -3.31 -26.42
C SER A 30 -5.43 -4.21 -27.32
N ASP A 31 -5.89 -3.71 -28.47
CA ASP A 31 -6.70 -4.49 -29.41
C ASP A 31 -5.91 -5.66 -30.00
N ILE A 32 -4.60 -5.47 -30.25
CA ILE A 32 -3.71 -6.54 -30.69
C ILE A 32 -3.65 -7.64 -29.63
N LEU A 33 -3.43 -7.29 -28.36
CA LEU A 33 -3.39 -8.27 -27.27
C LEU A 33 -4.72 -9.01 -27.08
N LEU A 34 -5.85 -8.31 -27.19
CA LEU A 34 -7.17 -8.94 -27.13
C LEU A 34 -7.40 -9.97 -28.25
N ARG A 35 -6.75 -9.79 -29.41
CA ARG A 35 -6.79 -10.76 -30.51
C ARG A 35 -5.86 -11.94 -30.25
N VAL A 36 -4.67 -11.68 -29.72
CA VAL A 36 -3.69 -12.70 -29.33
C VAL A 36 -4.26 -13.65 -28.26
N ASP A 37 -4.97 -13.11 -27.27
CA ASP A 37 -5.61 -13.88 -26.19
C ASP A 37 -6.65 -14.90 -26.69
N LYS A 38 -7.16 -14.74 -27.92
CA LYS A 38 -8.14 -15.66 -28.54
C LYS A 38 -7.50 -16.86 -29.27
N VAL A 39 -6.19 -16.85 -29.48
CA VAL A 39 -5.48 -17.87 -30.28
C VAL A 39 -4.74 -18.85 -29.37
N ASP A 40 -3.68 -18.40 -28.68
CA ASP A 40 -2.95 -19.12 -27.61
C ASP A 40 -1.84 -18.18 -27.08
N VAL A 41 -1.73 -18.06 -25.74
CA VAL A 41 -0.75 -17.22 -25.05
C VAL A 41 0.69 -17.59 -25.40
N LYS A 42 0.98 -18.88 -25.67
CA LYS A 42 2.34 -19.34 -26.00
C LYS A 42 2.82 -18.88 -27.38
N SER A 43 1.91 -18.55 -28.30
CA SER A 43 2.19 -18.01 -29.64
C SER A 43 2.16 -16.47 -29.71
N GLY A 44 2.04 -15.79 -28.57
CA GLY A 44 1.78 -14.34 -28.51
C GLY A 44 2.72 -13.47 -29.35
N PRO A 45 4.05 -13.58 -29.20
CA PRO A 45 5.00 -12.74 -29.95
C PRO A 45 4.91 -12.89 -31.47
N SER A 46 4.71 -14.12 -31.98
CA SER A 46 4.54 -14.37 -33.42
C SER A 46 3.20 -13.86 -33.95
N GLU A 47 2.15 -13.90 -33.13
CA GLU A 47 0.83 -13.43 -33.54
C GLU A 47 0.75 -11.89 -33.54
N ILE A 48 1.44 -11.22 -32.61
CA ILE A 48 1.65 -9.77 -32.67
C ILE A 48 2.33 -9.38 -33.98
N ASP A 49 3.34 -10.14 -34.42
CA ASP A 49 4.05 -9.87 -35.68
C ASP A 49 3.14 -10.03 -36.91
N ASN A 50 2.24 -11.02 -36.90
CA ASN A 50 1.26 -11.23 -37.97
C ASN A 50 0.24 -10.09 -38.04
N ILE A 51 -0.36 -9.73 -36.90
CA ILE A 51 -1.37 -8.66 -36.83
C ILE A 51 -0.76 -7.31 -37.22
N SER A 52 0.49 -7.07 -36.82
CA SER A 52 1.17 -5.78 -37.06
C SER A 52 1.42 -5.49 -38.54
N ARG A 53 1.57 -6.52 -39.38
CA ARG A 53 1.78 -6.35 -40.84
C ARG A 53 0.55 -5.82 -41.57
N ALA A 54 -0.65 -6.07 -41.03
CA ALA A 54 -1.92 -5.68 -41.64
C ALA A 54 -2.46 -4.34 -41.12
N ILE A 55 -1.68 -3.59 -40.33
CA ILE A 55 -2.13 -2.35 -39.71
C ILE A 55 -2.29 -1.25 -40.75
N SER A 56 -3.52 -0.72 -40.83
CA SER A 56 -3.81 0.54 -41.48
C SER A 56 -3.39 1.69 -40.59
N ILE A 57 -2.59 2.61 -41.12
CA ILE A 57 -2.05 3.78 -40.39
C ILE A 57 -2.96 5.00 -40.55
N GLY A 58 -3.98 4.94 -41.42
CA GLY A 58 -5.08 5.90 -41.47
C GLY A 58 -4.66 7.36 -41.29
N LYS A 59 -5.30 8.05 -40.34
CA LYS A 59 -4.97 9.44 -39.95
C LYS A 59 -3.90 9.51 -38.85
N THR A 60 -3.41 8.37 -38.39
CA THR A 60 -2.43 8.23 -37.31
C THR A 60 -1.10 8.89 -37.63
N ILE A 61 -0.77 9.02 -38.93
CA ILE A 61 0.44 9.72 -39.38
C ILE A 61 0.51 11.18 -38.90
N LEU A 62 -0.65 11.82 -38.69
CA LEU A 62 -0.72 13.20 -38.17
C LEU A 62 -0.23 13.32 -36.72
N TYR A 63 -0.15 12.20 -36.01
CA TYR A 63 0.28 12.13 -34.61
C TYR A 63 1.69 11.52 -34.46
N TYR A 64 2.44 11.40 -35.56
CA TYR A 64 3.77 10.79 -35.56
C TYR A 64 4.69 11.28 -34.43
N PRO A 65 4.88 12.59 -34.20
CA PRO A 65 5.81 13.07 -33.16
C PRO A 65 5.43 12.62 -31.75
N GLN A 66 4.12 12.57 -31.46
CA GLN A 66 3.61 12.15 -30.15
C GLN A 66 3.80 10.65 -29.93
N LEU A 67 3.58 9.86 -30.99
CA LEU A 67 3.80 8.42 -30.95
C LEU A 67 5.29 8.08 -30.80
N GLU A 68 6.16 8.82 -31.47
CA GLU A 68 7.61 8.70 -31.33
C GLU A 68 8.07 9.02 -29.90
N GLU A 69 7.61 10.14 -29.35
CA GLU A 69 7.95 10.58 -27.98
C GLU A 69 7.54 9.53 -26.93
N ILE A 70 6.29 9.07 -26.97
CA ILE A 70 5.81 8.06 -26.01
C ILE A 70 6.56 6.73 -26.20
N THR A 71 6.87 6.36 -27.46
CA THR A 71 7.64 5.13 -27.72
C THR A 71 9.04 5.23 -27.13
N ALA A 72 9.71 6.38 -27.30
CA ALA A 72 11.01 6.65 -26.72
C ALA A 72 10.96 6.63 -25.18
N GLU A 73 9.94 7.21 -24.57
CA GLU A 73 9.78 7.20 -23.12
C GLU A 73 9.57 5.78 -22.57
N VAL A 74 8.74 4.97 -23.24
CA VAL A 74 8.56 3.56 -22.88
C VAL A 74 9.87 2.79 -23.01
N ILE A 75 10.66 3.02 -24.07
CA ILE A 75 11.99 2.41 -24.23
C ILE A 75 12.91 2.81 -23.08
N ALA A 76 13.05 4.11 -22.80
CA ALA A 76 13.95 4.61 -21.77
C ALA A 76 13.63 3.98 -20.41
N ARG A 77 12.36 4.02 -19.99
CA ARG A 77 11.94 3.47 -18.70
C ARG A 77 12.06 1.94 -18.62
N THR A 78 11.79 1.23 -19.72
CA THR A 78 11.93 -0.23 -19.72
C THR A 78 13.39 -0.71 -19.68
N TYR A 79 14.33 0.05 -20.23
CA TYR A 79 15.75 -0.32 -20.28
C TYR A 79 16.60 0.26 -19.15
N GLU A 80 16.23 1.41 -18.58
CA GLU A 80 16.99 2.05 -17.50
C GLU A 80 16.59 1.55 -16.10
N GLU A 81 15.38 1.03 -15.93
CA GLU A 81 14.92 0.58 -14.63
C GLU A 81 15.32 -0.88 -14.34
N ALA A 82 16.03 -1.07 -13.22
CA ALA A 82 16.43 -2.39 -12.73
C ALA A 82 15.24 -3.35 -12.53
N TYR A 83 14.03 -2.81 -12.37
CA TYR A 83 12.78 -3.54 -12.24
C TYR A 83 12.51 -4.48 -13.44
N PHE A 84 12.92 -4.10 -14.65
CA PHE A 84 12.67 -4.88 -15.87
C PHE A 84 13.88 -5.73 -16.31
N ALA A 85 15.00 -5.71 -15.58
CA ALA A 85 16.26 -6.32 -15.99
C ALA A 85 16.20 -7.84 -16.25
N GLN A 86 15.23 -8.53 -15.65
CA GLN A 86 15.03 -9.98 -15.83
C GLN A 86 14.12 -10.34 -17.01
N LEU A 87 13.48 -9.34 -17.63
CA LEU A 87 12.56 -9.54 -18.75
C LEU A 87 13.33 -9.58 -20.07
N LYS A 88 12.90 -10.47 -20.98
CA LYS A 88 13.39 -10.49 -22.35
C LYS A 88 12.64 -9.44 -23.17
N LEU A 89 13.08 -8.20 -23.10
CA LEU A 89 12.49 -7.08 -23.84
C LEU A 89 12.69 -7.23 -25.36
N PRO A 90 11.75 -6.72 -26.17
CA PRO A 90 11.91 -6.70 -27.63
C PRO A 90 13.01 -5.74 -28.04
N GLU A 91 13.64 -5.99 -29.19
CA GLU A 91 14.62 -5.09 -29.78
C GLU A 91 14.01 -3.72 -30.06
N ILE A 92 14.82 -2.67 -29.84
CA ILE A 92 14.46 -1.29 -30.11
C ILE A 92 14.16 -1.15 -31.61
N PRO A 93 13.02 -0.56 -32.01
CA PRO A 93 12.67 -0.44 -33.42
C PRO A 93 13.60 0.54 -34.13
N GLU A 94 14.11 0.14 -35.30
CA GLU A 94 14.82 1.06 -36.19
C GLU A 94 13.85 2.08 -36.79
N VAL A 95 14.24 3.36 -36.77
CA VAL A 95 13.46 4.47 -37.33
C VAL A 95 14.04 4.86 -38.68
N GLY A 96 13.26 4.70 -39.75
CA GLY A 96 13.63 5.06 -41.12
C GLY A 96 12.97 6.37 -41.58
N HIS A 97 13.05 6.66 -42.89
CA HIS A 97 12.45 7.86 -43.47
C HIS A 97 10.92 7.76 -43.68
N ASP A 98 10.35 6.55 -43.66
CA ASP A 98 8.90 6.34 -43.82
C ASP A 98 8.19 6.34 -42.47
N SER A 99 7.51 7.45 -42.17
CA SER A 99 6.72 7.61 -40.94
C SER A 99 5.62 6.56 -40.77
N SER A 100 5.04 6.04 -41.86
CA SER A 100 3.99 5.02 -41.78
C SER A 100 4.55 3.69 -41.30
N GLU A 101 5.71 3.31 -41.84
CA GLU A 101 6.41 2.10 -41.45
C GLU A 101 6.96 2.21 -40.02
N ASN A 102 7.49 3.38 -39.65
CA ASN A 102 7.92 3.66 -38.28
C ASN A 102 6.75 3.51 -37.29
N ILE A 103 5.56 4.04 -37.59
CA ILE A 103 4.38 3.88 -36.71
C ILE A 103 4.01 2.40 -36.56
N ARG A 104 4.08 1.59 -37.63
CA ARG A 104 3.85 0.13 -37.52
C ARG A 104 4.86 -0.52 -36.58
N ARG A 105 6.13 -0.13 -36.68
CA ARG A 105 7.20 -0.62 -35.81
C ARG A 105 6.96 -0.21 -34.35
N PHE A 106 6.51 1.02 -34.10
CA PHE A 106 6.16 1.50 -32.77
C PHE A 106 4.99 0.72 -32.17
N ILE A 107 3.89 0.54 -32.92
CA ILE A 107 2.73 -0.23 -32.46
C ILE A 107 3.13 -1.66 -32.11
N LYS A 108 3.92 -2.30 -32.98
CA LYS A 108 4.46 -3.65 -32.75
C LYS A 108 5.31 -3.72 -31.48
N TYR A 109 6.24 -2.77 -31.32
CA TYR A 109 7.11 -2.72 -30.15
C TYR A 109 6.30 -2.56 -28.86
N ILE A 110 5.41 -1.56 -28.81
CA ILE A 110 4.55 -1.28 -27.66
C ILE A 110 3.65 -2.47 -27.32
N ALA A 111 3.07 -3.15 -28.31
CA ALA A 111 2.29 -4.36 -28.08
C ALA A 111 3.13 -5.49 -27.46
N LYS A 112 4.37 -5.69 -27.91
CA LYS A 112 5.29 -6.69 -27.33
C LYS A 112 5.68 -6.34 -25.89
N VAL A 113 6.01 -5.07 -25.62
CA VAL A 113 6.31 -4.60 -24.25
C VAL A 113 5.10 -4.83 -23.35
N LYS A 114 3.90 -4.42 -23.78
CA LYS A 114 2.65 -4.60 -23.03
C LYS A 114 2.40 -6.07 -22.70
N PHE A 115 2.62 -6.97 -23.66
CA PHE A 115 2.49 -8.42 -23.44
C PHE A 115 3.44 -8.94 -22.36
N ILE A 116 4.70 -8.48 -22.36
CA ILE A 116 5.74 -8.93 -21.44
C ILE A 116 5.52 -8.42 -20.01
N ILE A 117 5.08 -7.16 -19.84
CA ILE A 117 4.88 -6.56 -18.52
C ILE A 117 3.51 -6.89 -17.91
N ARG A 118 2.57 -7.42 -18.71
CA ARG A 118 1.21 -7.76 -18.27
C ARG A 118 1.16 -8.61 -17.00
N PRO A 119 1.96 -9.70 -16.83
CA PRO A 119 1.95 -10.47 -15.59
C PRO A 119 2.32 -9.65 -14.35
N LEU A 120 3.25 -8.70 -14.50
CA LEU A 120 3.68 -7.82 -13.40
C LEU A 120 2.57 -6.85 -12.98
N ILE A 121 1.74 -6.43 -13.93
CA ILE A 121 0.55 -5.61 -13.67
C ILE A 121 -0.57 -6.47 -13.07
N ASP A 122 -0.82 -7.66 -13.61
CA ASP A 122 -1.88 -8.55 -13.17
C ASP A 122 -1.63 -9.08 -11.74
N ASP A 123 -0.38 -9.37 -11.37
CA ASP A 123 0.02 -9.76 -10.01
C ASP A 123 -0.20 -8.61 -9.00
N GLU A 124 0.14 -7.37 -9.38
CA GLU A 124 -0.07 -6.20 -8.53
C GLU A 124 -1.57 -5.86 -8.40
N VAL A 125 -2.29 -5.79 -9.51
CA VAL A 125 -3.75 -5.55 -9.51
C VAL A 125 -4.49 -6.66 -8.79
N GLY A 126 -4.05 -7.91 -8.92
CA GLY A 126 -4.55 -9.05 -8.17
C GLY A 126 -4.32 -8.90 -6.67
N SER A 127 -3.11 -8.50 -6.27
CA SER A 127 -2.75 -8.22 -4.87
C SER A 127 -3.58 -7.06 -4.29
N ILE A 128 -3.74 -5.96 -5.03
CA ILE A 128 -4.55 -4.80 -4.63
C ILE A 128 -6.03 -5.18 -4.52
N LYS A 129 -6.60 -5.89 -5.49
CA LYS A 129 -7.99 -6.36 -5.45
C LYS A 129 -8.22 -7.31 -4.28
N LYS A 130 -7.27 -8.23 -4.02
CA LYS A 130 -7.29 -9.14 -2.88
C LYS A 130 -7.28 -8.35 -1.57
N ASN A 131 -6.39 -7.37 -1.42
CA ASN A 131 -6.30 -6.53 -0.23
C ASN A 131 -7.56 -5.67 -0.03
N ASN A 132 -8.12 -5.09 -1.10
CA ASN A 132 -9.38 -4.35 -1.06
C ASN A 132 -10.57 -5.25 -0.73
N PHE A 133 -10.56 -6.49 -1.21
CA PHE A 133 -11.58 -7.47 -0.87
C PHE A 133 -11.48 -7.89 0.60
N PHE A 134 -10.27 -8.13 1.12
CA PHE A 134 -10.06 -8.37 2.55
C PHE A 134 -10.46 -7.17 3.40
N SER A 135 -10.12 -5.93 3.01
CA SER A 135 -10.56 -4.75 3.74
C SER A 135 -12.08 -4.57 3.71
N THR A 136 -12.73 -4.93 2.60
CA THR A 136 -14.20 -4.99 2.48
C THR A 136 -14.80 -6.07 3.37
N ILE A 137 -14.20 -7.26 3.43
CA ILE A 137 -14.59 -8.34 4.35
C ILE A 137 -14.49 -7.86 5.79
N GLU A 138 -13.36 -7.25 6.18
CA GLU A 138 -13.17 -6.73 7.53
C GLU A 138 -14.18 -5.64 7.87
N ASN A 139 -14.43 -4.71 6.95
CA ASN A 139 -15.47 -3.69 7.12
C ASN A 139 -16.87 -4.30 7.23
N LYS A 140 -17.18 -5.33 6.45
CA LYS A 140 -18.46 -6.05 6.54
C LYS A 140 -18.57 -6.86 7.83
N LYS A 141 -17.50 -7.49 8.32
CA LYS A 141 -17.44 -8.15 9.64
C LYS A 141 -17.70 -7.15 10.77
N LYS A 142 -17.09 -5.95 10.69
CA LYS A 142 -17.34 -4.83 11.62
C LYS A 142 -18.81 -4.40 11.60
N ILE A 143 -19.43 -4.27 10.42
CA ILE A 143 -20.86 -3.89 10.27
C ILE A 143 -21.80 -5.00 10.75
N LEU A 144 -21.44 -6.27 10.56
CA LEU A 144 -22.29 -7.43 10.86
C LEU A 144 -22.33 -7.82 12.34
N ASN A 145 -21.65 -7.11 13.24
CA ASN A 145 -21.69 -7.33 14.70
C ASN A 145 -21.44 -8.79 15.14
N LYS A 146 -20.73 -9.57 14.31
CA LYS A 146 -20.23 -10.93 14.59
C LYS A 146 -18.69 -10.95 14.68
N GLY A 147 -18.11 -9.84 15.13
CA GLY A 147 -16.70 -9.74 15.46
C GLY A 147 -16.49 -10.04 16.94
N PHE A 148 -15.37 -10.66 17.27
CA PHE A 148 -14.85 -10.62 18.63
C PHE A 148 -14.51 -9.16 18.98
N PHE A 149 -14.95 -8.69 20.14
CA PHE A 149 -14.70 -7.33 20.59
C PHE A 149 -14.16 -7.33 22.03
N TYR A 150 -13.25 -6.42 22.28
CA TYR A 150 -12.84 -6.02 23.61
C TYR A 150 -13.84 -5.01 24.14
N GLU A 151 -14.56 -5.38 25.22
CA GLU A 151 -15.57 -4.52 25.84
C GLU A 151 -15.04 -3.93 27.15
N PHE A 152 -14.80 -2.62 27.13
CA PHE A 152 -14.45 -1.86 28.32
C PHE A 152 -15.71 -1.57 29.15
N SER A 153 -15.61 -1.66 30.47
CA SER A 153 -16.68 -1.12 31.33
C SER A 153 -16.67 0.40 31.28
N ASP A 154 -17.78 1.05 31.65
CA ASP A 154 -17.85 2.51 31.66
C ASP A 154 -16.79 3.11 32.61
N GLY A 155 -16.54 2.46 33.75
CA GLY A 155 -15.45 2.85 34.66
C GLY A 155 -14.04 2.64 34.10
N ASP A 156 -13.84 1.63 33.26
CA ASP A 156 -12.55 1.42 32.56
C ASP A 156 -12.31 2.55 31.55
N LEU A 157 -13.34 2.95 30.79
CA LEU A 157 -13.24 4.03 29.80
C LEU A 157 -12.92 5.36 30.47
N ASP A 158 -13.63 5.72 31.54
CA ASP A 158 -13.41 6.95 32.29
C ASP A 158 -11.98 7.01 32.85
N ARG A 159 -11.49 5.88 33.36
CA ARG A 159 -10.13 5.80 33.90
C ARG A 159 -9.08 5.89 32.80
N VAL A 160 -9.26 5.20 31.68
CA VAL A 160 -8.36 5.29 30.52
C VAL A 160 -8.27 6.73 30.00
N GLN A 161 -9.40 7.43 29.87
CA GLN A 161 -9.39 8.84 29.45
C GLN A 161 -8.61 9.73 30.42
N SER A 162 -8.81 9.51 31.73
CA SER A 162 -8.08 10.25 32.77
C SER A 162 -6.58 9.98 32.67
N LEU A 163 -6.16 8.72 32.50
CA LEU A 163 -4.76 8.33 32.34
C LEU A 163 -4.11 8.94 31.09
N ILE A 164 -4.85 9.03 29.98
CA ILE A 164 -4.36 9.69 28.76
C ILE A 164 -4.16 11.19 29.01
N ASN A 165 -5.08 11.85 29.70
CA ASN A 165 -4.94 13.26 30.04
C ASN A 165 -3.76 13.49 31.00
N GLU A 166 -3.62 12.68 32.05
CA GLU A 166 -2.47 12.69 32.97
C GLU A 166 -1.15 12.53 32.19
N LEU A 167 -1.10 11.60 31.23
CA LEU A 167 0.08 11.39 30.37
C LEU A 167 0.39 12.60 29.47
N ARG A 168 -0.64 13.22 28.88
CA ARG A 168 -0.47 14.43 28.05
C ARG A 168 0.12 15.57 28.88
N GLU A 169 -0.38 15.78 30.09
CA GLU A 169 0.12 16.80 31.01
C GLU A 169 1.57 16.52 31.40
N GLN A 170 1.88 15.29 31.81
CA GLN A 170 3.23 14.89 32.21
C GLN A 170 4.24 15.03 31.06
N ILE A 171 3.90 14.61 29.84
CA ILE A 171 4.79 14.73 28.67
C ILE A 171 4.97 16.18 28.27
N SER A 172 3.91 16.99 28.33
CA SER A 172 3.96 18.40 27.93
C SER A 172 4.75 19.25 28.92
N GLY A 173 4.64 18.96 30.22
CA GLY A 173 5.34 19.66 31.29
C GLY A 173 6.73 19.11 31.63
N SER A 174 7.19 18.04 30.97
CA SER A 174 8.48 17.41 31.27
C SER A 174 9.59 17.88 30.34
N ASP A 175 10.73 18.25 30.91
CA ASP A 175 11.96 18.55 30.17
C ASP A 175 12.76 17.28 29.79
N LEU A 176 12.26 16.09 30.13
CA LEU A 176 12.92 14.81 29.81
C LEU A 176 12.88 14.50 28.30
N PHE A 177 11.90 15.04 27.57
CA PHE A 177 11.67 14.71 26.17
C PHE A 177 12.08 15.85 25.24
N GLU A 178 12.97 15.53 24.30
CA GLU A 178 13.24 16.37 23.13
C GLU A 178 11.95 16.64 22.35
N GLU A 179 11.86 17.81 21.71
CA GLU A 179 10.66 18.30 21.02
C GLU A 179 10.10 17.29 20.00
N ASN A 180 10.95 16.68 19.19
CA ASN A 180 10.56 15.65 18.21
C ASN A 180 10.04 14.35 18.86
N HIS A 181 10.55 13.98 20.03
CA HIS A 181 10.06 12.81 20.76
C HIS A 181 8.73 13.11 21.47
N ARG A 182 8.64 14.28 22.10
CA ARG A 182 7.43 14.81 22.73
C ARG A 182 6.26 14.87 21.74
N SER A 183 6.47 15.48 20.57
CA SER A 183 5.45 15.58 19.52
C SER A 183 4.95 14.21 19.05
N ARG A 184 5.85 13.23 18.88
CA ARG A 184 5.48 11.85 18.50
C ARG A 184 4.64 11.16 19.57
N LEU A 185 4.99 11.32 20.86
CA LEU A 185 4.23 10.74 21.97
C LEU A 185 2.83 11.36 22.07
N LEU A 186 2.73 12.70 22.00
CA LEU A 186 1.44 13.40 22.07
C LEU A 186 0.52 13.00 20.92
N ARG A 187 1.04 12.89 19.69
CA ARG A 187 0.25 12.43 18.53
C ARG A 187 -0.24 10.99 18.70
N ARG A 188 0.55 10.11 19.33
CA ARG A 188 0.13 8.73 19.65
C ARG A 188 -0.99 8.72 20.69
N LEU A 189 -0.88 9.54 21.73
CA LEU A 189 -1.94 9.68 22.74
C LEU A 189 -3.23 10.22 22.16
N GLU A 190 -3.16 11.19 21.23
CA GLU A 190 -4.33 11.72 20.52
C GLU A 190 -5.01 10.65 19.65
N SER A 191 -4.23 9.88 18.88
CA SER A 191 -4.78 8.76 18.11
C SER A 191 -5.43 7.72 19.02
N LEU A 192 -4.77 7.35 20.13
CA LEU A 192 -5.33 6.42 21.11
C LEU A 192 -6.66 6.95 21.68
N GLN A 193 -6.70 8.21 22.11
CA GLN A 193 -7.89 8.85 22.66
C GLN A 193 -9.06 8.87 21.66
N SER A 194 -8.77 9.14 20.39
CA SER A 194 -9.80 9.21 19.34
C SER A 194 -10.44 7.86 19.00
N GLU A 195 -9.80 6.76 19.38
CA GLU A 195 -10.20 5.40 19.01
C GLU A 195 -10.70 4.58 20.20
N ILE A 196 -10.47 5.04 21.42
CA ILE A 196 -11.01 4.38 22.61
C ILE A 196 -12.51 4.59 22.68
N HIS A 197 -13.21 3.47 22.56
CA HIS A 197 -14.66 3.38 22.67
C HIS A 197 -15.02 2.15 23.51
N LYS A 198 -16.30 2.06 23.91
CA LYS A 198 -16.80 0.94 24.73
C LYS A 198 -16.55 -0.44 24.11
N LYS A 199 -16.56 -0.54 22.79
CA LYS A 199 -16.26 -1.77 22.04
C LYS A 199 -15.16 -1.51 21.03
N MET A 200 -14.07 -2.25 21.12
CA MET A 200 -12.93 -2.15 20.21
C MET A 200 -12.61 -3.50 19.58
N SER A 201 -12.10 -3.47 18.34
CA SER A 201 -11.65 -4.68 17.64
C SER A 201 -10.27 -5.17 18.09
N ASP A 202 -9.45 -4.28 18.65
CA ASP A 202 -8.09 -4.53 19.12
C ASP A 202 -7.76 -3.63 20.31
N VAL A 203 -6.74 -4.02 21.08
CA VAL A 203 -6.17 -3.22 22.19
C VAL A 203 -4.68 -2.89 21.94
N ASP A 204 -4.20 -3.14 20.71
CA ASP A 204 -2.78 -3.06 20.33
C ASP A 204 -2.18 -1.67 20.52
N LYS A 205 -2.99 -0.62 20.36
CA LYS A 205 -2.54 0.76 20.56
C LYS A 205 -2.13 1.04 22.00
N ILE A 206 -2.73 0.35 22.97
CA ILE A 206 -2.32 0.44 24.38
C ILE A 206 -0.98 -0.28 24.58
N TRP A 207 -0.80 -1.45 23.95
CA TRP A 207 0.47 -2.18 23.99
C TRP A 207 1.63 -1.45 23.32
N GLY A 208 1.36 -0.65 22.28
CA GLY A 208 2.35 0.25 21.68
C GLY A 208 2.95 1.25 22.67
N LEU A 209 2.16 1.74 23.64
CA LEU A 209 2.65 2.64 24.69
C LEU A 209 3.59 1.92 25.68
N VAL A 210 3.40 0.63 25.92
CA VAL A 210 4.30 -0.17 26.77
C VAL A 210 5.70 -0.24 26.16
N GLY A 211 5.78 -0.41 24.84
CA GLY A 211 7.05 -0.35 24.11
C GLY A 211 7.75 0.99 24.28
N ASP A 212 7.01 2.10 24.16
CA ASP A 212 7.53 3.45 24.38
C ASP A 212 8.01 3.65 25.82
N ALA A 213 7.24 3.18 26.82
CA ALA A 213 7.64 3.21 28.22
C ALA A 213 8.95 2.45 28.46
N GLY A 214 9.14 1.29 27.84
CA GLY A 214 10.40 0.53 27.91
C GLY A 214 11.61 1.33 27.42
N VAL A 215 11.45 2.06 26.31
CA VAL A 215 12.51 2.94 25.79
C VAL A 215 12.79 4.12 26.72
N VAL A 216 11.73 4.73 27.26
CA VAL A 216 11.84 5.89 28.16
C VAL A 216 12.48 5.49 29.50
N ILE A 217 12.12 4.35 30.09
CA ILE A 217 12.79 3.79 31.28
C ILE A 217 14.28 3.55 31.00
N GLY A 218 14.61 2.94 29.86
CA GLY A 218 15.99 2.65 29.50
C GLY A 218 16.85 3.91 29.34
N LYS A 219 16.26 5.03 28.93
CA LYS A 219 16.96 6.30 28.72
C LYS A 219 17.05 7.18 29.97
N PHE A 220 15.97 7.26 30.75
CA PHE A 220 15.83 8.26 31.82
C PHE A 220 15.67 7.63 33.22
N GLY A 221 15.69 6.30 33.32
CA GLY A 221 15.68 5.59 34.59
C GLY A 221 14.51 5.98 35.49
N LYS A 222 14.81 6.44 36.72
CA LYS A 222 13.80 6.78 37.74
C LYS A 222 13.03 8.07 37.41
N ASP A 223 13.58 8.96 36.61
CA ASP A 223 12.92 10.23 36.26
C ASP A 223 11.72 9.99 35.34
N ALA A 224 11.71 8.86 34.63
CA ALA A 224 10.59 8.40 33.82
C ALA A 224 9.40 7.86 34.64
N LYS A 225 9.57 7.63 35.94
CA LYS A 225 8.60 6.88 36.76
C LYS A 225 7.17 7.41 36.67
N PRO A 226 6.89 8.73 36.77
CA PRO A 226 5.51 9.24 36.70
C PRO A 226 4.79 8.83 35.41
N PHE A 227 5.49 8.89 34.27
CA PHE A 227 4.98 8.51 32.95
C PHE A 227 4.76 7.00 32.82
N VAL A 228 5.74 6.22 33.30
CA VAL A 228 5.73 4.76 33.25
C VAL A 228 4.60 4.19 34.09
N ASP A 229 4.36 4.75 35.28
CA ASP A 229 3.30 4.29 36.18
C ASP A 229 1.91 4.43 35.53
N ARG A 230 1.66 5.53 34.80
CA ARG A 230 0.40 5.72 34.06
C ARG A 230 0.24 4.72 32.92
N ILE A 231 1.32 4.43 32.18
CA ILE A 231 1.29 3.42 31.11
C ILE A 231 1.08 2.02 31.68
N LYS A 232 1.70 1.70 32.81
CA LYS A 232 1.48 0.43 33.52
C LYS A 232 0.01 0.28 33.90
N GLU A 233 -0.61 1.34 34.42
CA GLU A 233 -2.04 1.33 34.76
C GLU A 233 -2.94 1.14 33.54
N LEU A 234 -2.68 1.87 32.44
CA LEU A 234 -3.38 1.66 31.16
C LEU A 234 -3.29 0.21 30.67
N SER A 235 -2.11 -0.38 30.80
CA SER A 235 -1.83 -1.75 30.35
C SER A 235 -2.52 -2.80 31.22
N GLN A 236 -2.71 -2.50 32.50
CA GLN A 236 -3.51 -3.35 33.38
C GLN A 236 -4.99 -3.32 33.00
N ILE A 237 -5.52 -2.16 32.61
CA ILE A 237 -6.91 -2.05 32.13
C ILE A 237 -7.08 -2.82 30.82
N ALA A 238 -6.16 -2.64 29.86
CA ALA A 238 -6.17 -3.38 28.60
C ALA A 238 -6.11 -4.91 28.83
N TRP A 239 -5.21 -5.36 29.73
CA TRP A 239 -5.11 -6.77 30.09
C TRP A 239 -6.40 -7.32 30.70
N LYS A 240 -7.04 -6.60 31.63
CA LYS A 240 -8.32 -7.04 32.21
C LYS A 240 -9.41 -7.16 31.15
N THR A 241 -9.45 -6.23 30.20
CA THR A 241 -10.39 -6.28 29.08
C THR A 241 -10.11 -7.47 28.16
N GLN A 242 -8.84 -7.74 27.86
CA GLN A 242 -8.44 -8.89 27.05
C GLN A 242 -8.73 -10.22 27.76
N ALA A 243 -8.38 -10.34 29.04
CA ALA A 243 -8.66 -11.52 29.84
C ALA A 243 -10.16 -11.83 29.93
N ARG A 244 -11.02 -10.80 30.05
CA ARG A 244 -12.49 -10.97 30.00
C ARG A 244 -12.97 -11.45 28.64
N ALA A 245 -12.45 -10.86 27.56
CA ALA A 245 -12.86 -11.20 26.20
C ALA A 245 -12.40 -12.62 25.81
N GLU A 246 -11.21 -13.04 26.25
CA GLU A 246 -10.63 -14.36 26.00
C GLU A 246 -11.02 -15.43 27.05
N GLU A 247 -12.01 -15.14 27.91
CA GLU A 247 -12.52 -16.07 28.94
C GLU A 247 -11.44 -16.62 29.90
N LEU A 248 -10.39 -15.85 30.14
CA LEU A 248 -9.37 -16.19 31.12
C LEU A 248 -9.94 -16.10 32.55
N PRO A 249 -9.41 -16.90 33.51
CA PRO A 249 -9.81 -16.81 34.91
C PRO A 249 -9.71 -15.38 35.43
N SER A 250 -10.69 -14.92 36.21
CA SER A 250 -10.72 -13.53 36.71
C SER A 250 -9.54 -13.16 37.62
N SER A 251 -8.78 -14.16 38.11
CA SER A 251 -7.53 -14.00 38.85
C SER A 251 -6.27 -13.89 37.96
N SER A 252 -6.43 -13.86 36.64
CA SER A 252 -5.30 -13.80 35.69
C SER A 252 -4.61 -12.43 35.76
N GLN A 253 -3.47 -12.38 36.44
CA GLN A 253 -2.59 -11.22 36.43
C GLN A 253 -1.85 -11.10 35.10
N ASN A 254 -1.48 -9.88 34.72
CA ASN A 254 -0.69 -9.67 33.52
C ASN A 254 0.73 -10.24 33.73
N PRO A 255 1.13 -11.29 32.97
CA PRO A 255 2.42 -11.95 33.17
C PRO A 255 3.61 -11.06 32.84
N LEU A 256 3.40 -9.99 32.05
CA LEU A 256 4.45 -9.05 31.63
C LEU A 256 4.60 -7.84 32.57
N LEU A 257 3.67 -7.63 33.50
CA LEU A 257 3.66 -6.48 34.42
C LEU A 257 3.76 -6.92 35.88
N GLY A 258 4.49 -8.00 36.15
CA GLY A 258 4.55 -8.72 37.44
C GLY A 258 4.51 -7.86 38.70
N ASN A 259 4.02 -8.44 39.80
CA ASN A 259 3.87 -7.78 41.09
C ASN A 259 5.19 -7.10 41.52
N GLU A 260 5.06 -5.90 42.09
CA GLU A 260 6.18 -5.13 42.69
C GLU A 260 6.69 -5.77 43.99
N GLU A 261 7.04 -7.05 43.94
CA GLU A 261 7.81 -7.73 44.98
C GLU A 261 9.08 -8.31 44.36
N ARG A 262 10.08 -7.44 44.20
CA ARG A 262 11.50 -7.73 44.39
C ARG A 262 12.31 -6.45 44.51
#